data_AF-A0A537EQI8-F1
#
_entry.id   AF-A0A537EQI8-F1
#
_cell.length_a   1.000
_cell.length_b   1.000
_cell.length_c   1.000
_cell.angle_alpha   90.00
_cell.angle_beta   90.00
_cell.angle_gamma   90.00
#
_symmetry.space_group_name_H-M   'P 1'
#
loop_
_entity.id
_entity.type
_entity.pdbx_description
1 polymer ?
#
loop_
_entity_poly.entity_id
_entity_poly.type
_entity_poly.pdbx_seq_one_letter_code
_entity_poly.pdbx_strand_id
1 'polypeptide(L)'
;MLLELPGVTRGTRFGGEAFFYRKKFFCHYHPAHGSFFLETFVWKNVNAVLGKIPGAISHPEYGAYGWVRLPISSASEIVRAKMLVEMTYRYIRTTKRISVDKDQFSDELLSLVKAKFPQIGFKSGESKKRIQIIMETPELTDFDRAEVLLNQAARALRKGKLMIGSRMVS
;
A
#
# COMPACT_ATOMS: atom_id res chain seq x y z
N MET A 1 -17.73 5.81 -14.61
CA MET A 1 -17.43 5.44 -13.20
C MET A 1 -16.16 4.60 -13.18
N LEU A 2 -15.09 5.08 -12.51
CA LEU A 2 -13.74 4.54 -12.69
C LEU A 2 -13.47 3.20 -11.97
N LEU A 3 -14.34 2.76 -11.04
CA LEU A 3 -14.61 1.36 -10.59
C LEU A 3 -15.43 1.41 -9.28
N GLU A 4 -16.28 0.41 -9.01
CA GLU A 4 -16.91 0.17 -7.70
C GLU A 4 -16.10 -0.85 -6.92
N LEU A 5 -15.11 -0.37 -6.16
CA LEU A 5 -14.22 -1.22 -5.38
C LEU A 5 -14.71 -1.32 -3.93
N PRO A 6 -14.78 -2.53 -3.33
CA PRO A 6 -15.23 -2.69 -1.94
C PRO A 6 -14.43 -1.84 -0.94
N GLY A 7 -15.15 -1.10 -0.09
CA GLY A 7 -14.53 -0.27 0.96
C GLY A 7 -13.79 0.97 0.43
N VAL A 8 -13.91 1.29 -0.86
CA VAL A 8 -13.43 2.56 -1.43
C VAL A 8 -14.51 3.62 -1.32
N THR A 9 -14.14 4.77 -0.78
CA THR A 9 -15.00 5.97 -0.70
C THR A 9 -14.46 7.04 -1.64
N ARG A 10 -15.36 7.93 -2.08
CA ARG A 10 -15.04 9.07 -2.95
C ARG A 10 -15.03 10.35 -2.14
N GLY A 11 -14.26 11.32 -2.60
CA GLY A 11 -14.20 12.67 -2.07
C GLY A 11 -13.47 13.58 -3.04
N THR A 12 -12.93 14.68 -2.52
CA THR A 12 -12.23 15.68 -3.33
C THR A 12 -10.88 15.98 -2.71
N ARG A 13 -9.83 16.05 -3.54
CA ARG A 13 -8.49 16.44 -3.09
C ARG A 13 -7.71 17.03 -4.26
N PHE A 14 -6.89 18.06 -4.00
CA PHE A 14 -6.02 18.68 -5.00
C PHE A 14 -6.76 19.11 -6.28
N GLY A 15 -7.99 19.64 -6.15
CA GLY A 15 -8.78 20.12 -7.28
C GLY A 15 -9.40 19.02 -8.16
N GLY A 16 -9.36 17.74 -7.74
CA GLY A 16 -9.91 16.62 -8.49
C GLY A 16 -10.71 15.63 -7.64
N GLU A 17 -11.28 14.63 -8.29
CA GLU A 17 -11.95 13.50 -7.64
C GLU A 17 -10.90 12.61 -6.96
N ALA A 18 -11.13 12.25 -5.70
CA ALA A 18 -10.20 11.49 -4.88
C ALA A 18 -10.86 10.21 -4.35
N PHE A 19 -10.06 9.14 -4.26
CA PHE A 19 -10.48 7.83 -3.80
C PHE A 19 -9.68 7.40 -2.58
N PHE A 20 -10.41 6.85 -1.61
CA PHE A 20 -9.86 6.50 -0.31
C PHE A 20 -10.25 5.06 0.03
N TYR A 21 -9.28 4.21 0.34
CA TYR A 21 -9.55 2.93 1.00
C TYR A 21 -9.43 3.18 2.50
N ARG A 22 -10.57 3.11 3.20
CA ARG A 22 -10.68 3.57 4.59
C ARG A 22 -10.29 5.06 4.69
N LYS A 23 -9.24 5.38 5.46
CA LYS A 23 -8.68 6.75 5.59
C LYS A 23 -7.47 6.99 4.68
N LYS A 24 -7.05 6.02 3.88
CA LYS A 24 -5.86 6.13 3.03
C LYS A 24 -6.26 6.66 1.67
N PHE A 25 -5.84 7.89 1.40
CA PHE A 25 -5.82 8.44 0.05
C PHE A 25 -4.89 7.63 -0.84
N PHE A 26 -5.37 7.11 -1.96
CA PHE A 26 -4.57 6.23 -2.81
C PHE A 26 -4.72 6.47 -4.30
N CYS A 27 -5.74 7.19 -4.71
CA CYS A 27 -6.00 7.46 -6.11
C CYS A 27 -6.68 8.81 -6.24
N HIS A 28 -6.34 9.57 -7.26
CA HIS A 28 -7.08 10.77 -7.61
C HIS A 28 -7.03 11.02 -9.12
N TYR A 29 -8.04 11.74 -9.59
CA TYR A 29 -8.24 12.09 -10.97
C TYR A 29 -8.47 13.59 -11.09
N HIS A 30 -7.65 14.28 -11.89
CA HIS A 30 -7.73 15.73 -12.03
C HIS A 30 -7.34 16.20 -13.45
N PRO A 31 -7.87 17.35 -13.90
CA PRO A 31 -7.39 18.02 -15.10
C PRO A 31 -6.08 18.79 -14.82
N ALA A 32 -5.10 18.70 -15.72
CA ALA A 32 -3.92 19.57 -15.73
C ALA A 32 -3.40 19.77 -17.17
N HIS A 33 -2.99 20.99 -17.51
CA HIS A 33 -2.36 21.32 -18.80
C HIS A 33 -3.11 20.78 -20.05
N GLY A 34 -4.44 20.88 -20.07
CA GLY A 34 -5.26 20.41 -21.19
C GLY A 34 -5.38 18.88 -21.32
N SER A 35 -4.90 18.13 -20.33
CA SER A 35 -5.04 16.67 -20.21
C SER A 35 -5.71 16.30 -18.90
N PHE A 36 -6.24 15.08 -18.82
CA PHE A 36 -6.62 14.49 -17.54
C PHE A 36 -5.54 13.55 -17.05
N PHE A 37 -5.36 13.48 -15.74
CA PHE A 37 -4.39 12.58 -15.13
C PHE A 37 -5.08 11.74 -14.08
N LEU A 38 -4.80 10.45 -14.13
CA LEU A 38 -5.02 9.51 -13.03
C LEU A 38 -3.72 9.34 -12.27
N GLU A 39 -3.75 9.55 -10.97
CA GLU A 39 -2.59 9.36 -10.11
C GLU A 39 -2.90 8.38 -9.01
N THR A 40 -1.99 7.43 -8.78
CA THR A 40 -2.18 6.39 -7.77
C THR A 40 -0.94 6.19 -6.90
N PHE A 41 -1.17 5.74 -5.67
CA PHE A 41 -0.14 5.56 -4.65
C PHE A 41 0.23 4.09 -4.48
N VAL A 42 1.44 3.74 -4.90
CA VAL A 42 1.94 2.36 -4.99
C VAL A 42 3.19 2.13 -4.13
N TRP A 43 3.48 3.02 -3.18
CA TRP A 43 4.67 2.96 -2.30
C TRP A 43 5.96 2.67 -3.09
N LYS A 44 6.69 1.61 -2.75
CA LYS A 44 7.98 1.28 -3.34
C LYS A 44 7.86 0.52 -4.68
N ASN A 45 6.65 0.30 -5.18
CA ASN A 45 6.41 -0.48 -6.39
C ASN A 45 6.36 0.33 -7.68
N VAL A 46 6.79 1.60 -7.67
CA VAL A 46 6.77 2.49 -8.85
C VAL A 46 7.31 1.76 -10.09
N ASN A 47 8.55 1.27 -10.05
CA ASN A 47 9.16 0.61 -11.22
C ASN A 47 8.39 -0.63 -11.70
N ALA A 48 7.84 -1.43 -10.78
CA ALA A 48 7.03 -2.59 -11.14
C ALA A 48 5.71 -2.20 -11.81
N VAL A 49 5.13 -1.07 -11.42
CA VAL A 49 3.92 -0.50 -12.04
C VAL A 49 4.23 0.06 -13.43
N LEU A 50 5.33 0.80 -13.57
CA LEU A 50 5.75 1.37 -14.86
C LEU A 50 6.03 0.27 -15.90
N GLY A 51 6.61 -0.86 -15.48
CA GLY A 51 6.83 -2.01 -16.36
C GLY A 51 5.56 -2.78 -16.77
N LYS A 52 4.43 -2.57 -16.07
CA LYS A 52 3.16 -3.30 -16.31
C LYS A 52 2.06 -2.47 -16.94
N ILE A 53 2.11 -1.15 -16.79
CA ILE A 53 1.07 -0.23 -17.29
C ILE A 53 1.68 0.70 -18.33
N PRO A 54 1.51 0.40 -19.64
CA PRO A 54 2.05 1.22 -20.71
C PRO A 54 1.54 2.67 -20.63
N GLY A 55 2.46 3.64 -20.65
CA GLY A 55 2.15 5.08 -20.56
C GLY A 55 1.99 5.61 -19.13
N ALA A 56 2.03 4.76 -18.12
CA ALA A 56 2.23 5.24 -16.75
C ALA A 56 3.65 5.81 -16.61
N ILE A 57 3.79 6.86 -15.83
CA ILE A 57 5.05 7.55 -15.53
C ILE A 57 5.18 7.76 -14.02
N SER A 58 6.42 7.82 -13.53
CA SER A 58 6.67 8.25 -12.15
C SER A 58 6.18 9.68 -11.99
N HIS A 59 5.50 9.99 -10.87
CA HIS A 59 5.07 11.37 -10.62
C HIS A 59 6.30 12.29 -10.54
N PRO A 60 6.33 13.46 -11.22
CA PRO A 60 7.51 14.34 -11.24
C PRO A 60 8.01 14.75 -9.85
N GLU A 61 7.10 15.20 -8.97
CA GLU A 61 7.43 15.60 -7.60
C GLU A 61 7.36 14.44 -6.58
N TYR A 62 6.33 13.59 -6.70
CA TYR A 62 6.01 12.58 -5.68
C TYR A 62 6.41 11.15 -6.03
N GLY A 63 7.13 10.95 -7.15
CA GLY A 63 7.54 9.64 -7.65
C GLY A 63 8.40 8.87 -6.65
N ALA A 64 9.40 9.54 -6.06
CA ALA A 64 10.25 8.97 -5.02
C ALA A 64 9.47 8.53 -3.76
N TYR A 65 8.29 9.11 -3.54
CA TYR A 65 7.41 8.78 -2.41
C TYR A 65 6.40 7.68 -2.76
N GLY A 66 6.34 7.25 -4.02
CA GLY A 66 5.51 6.15 -4.46
C GLY A 66 4.28 6.50 -5.27
N TRP A 67 4.25 7.70 -5.86
CA TRP A 67 3.16 8.11 -6.74
C TRP A 67 3.48 7.84 -8.21
N VAL A 68 2.51 7.28 -8.90
CA VAL A 68 2.53 7.04 -10.36
C VAL A 68 1.40 7.84 -10.98
N ARG A 69 1.64 8.37 -12.18
CA ARG A 69 0.70 9.18 -12.96
C ARG A 69 0.47 8.53 -14.33
N LEU A 70 -0.77 8.55 -14.80
CA LEU A 70 -1.18 8.10 -16.13
C LEU A 70 -1.97 9.23 -16.81
N PRO A 71 -1.45 9.80 -17.92
CA PRO A 71 -2.23 10.70 -18.76
C PRO A 71 -3.43 9.98 -19.39
N ILE A 72 -4.57 10.64 -19.43
CA ILE A 72 -5.81 10.18 -20.05
C ILE A 72 -6.28 11.27 -21.02
N SER A 73 -6.09 10.99 -22.30
CA SER A 73 -6.44 11.80 -23.47
C SER A 73 -7.43 11.09 -24.40
N SER A 74 -7.64 9.78 -24.22
CA SER A 74 -8.45 8.95 -25.12
C SER A 74 -9.20 7.83 -24.39
N ALA A 75 -10.23 7.28 -25.03
CA ALA A 75 -11.00 6.17 -24.48
C ALA A 75 -10.17 4.89 -24.30
N SER A 76 -9.15 4.67 -25.14
CA SER A 76 -8.26 3.50 -25.03
C SER A 76 -7.40 3.53 -23.75
N GLU A 77 -7.20 4.71 -23.16
CA GLU A 77 -6.49 4.88 -21.88
C GLU A 77 -7.34 4.53 -20.67
N ILE A 78 -8.67 4.49 -20.81
CA ILE A 78 -9.58 4.10 -19.72
C ILE A 78 -9.30 2.67 -19.27
N VAL A 79 -8.96 1.75 -20.18
CA VAL A 79 -8.61 0.37 -19.83
C VAL A 79 -7.36 0.34 -18.96
N ARG A 80 -6.32 1.08 -19.36
CA ARG A 80 -5.07 1.21 -18.59
C ARG A 80 -5.29 1.89 -17.24
N ALA A 81 -6.16 2.88 -17.20
CA ALA A 81 -6.55 3.57 -15.97
C ALA A 81 -7.23 2.61 -14.99
N LYS A 82 -8.17 1.78 -15.45
CA LYS A 82 -8.79 0.72 -14.62
C LYS A 82 -7.76 -0.27 -14.10
N MET A 83 -6.87 -0.77 -14.97
CA MET A 83 -5.79 -1.68 -14.56
C MET A 83 -4.88 -1.06 -13.49
N LEU A 84 -4.52 0.22 -13.63
CA LEU A 84 -3.70 0.93 -12.65
C LEU A 84 -4.43 1.08 -11.31
N VAL A 85 -5.72 1.43 -11.32
CA VAL A 85 -6.54 1.52 -10.11
C VAL A 85 -6.66 0.17 -9.43
N GLU A 86 -6.95 -0.90 -10.16
CA GLU A 86 -7.08 -2.27 -9.64
C GLU A 86 -5.77 -2.78 -9.03
N MET A 87 -4.65 -2.58 -9.72
CA MET A 87 -3.34 -2.97 -9.21
C MET A 87 -2.97 -2.19 -7.94
N THR A 88 -3.27 -0.89 -7.91
CA THR A 88 -3.06 -0.06 -6.71
C THR A 88 -3.96 -0.52 -5.56
N TYR A 89 -5.22 -0.81 -5.87
CA TYR A 89 -6.19 -1.29 -4.90
C TYR A 89 -5.79 -2.65 -4.31
N ARG A 90 -5.36 -3.60 -5.14
CA ARG A 90 -4.78 -4.85 -4.65
C ARG A 90 -3.62 -4.58 -3.71
N TYR A 91 -2.70 -3.69 -4.10
CA TYR A 91 -1.53 -3.39 -3.29
C TYR A 91 -1.87 -2.76 -1.94
N ILE A 92 -2.84 -1.82 -1.89
CA ILE A 92 -3.24 -1.19 -0.62
C ILE A 92 -3.99 -2.16 0.31
N ARG A 93 -4.64 -3.17 -0.26
CA ARG A 93 -5.32 -4.27 0.47
C ARG A 93 -4.33 -5.29 1.02
N THR A 94 -3.24 -5.58 0.30
CA THR A 94 -2.26 -6.62 0.66
C THR A 94 -0.99 -6.08 1.31
N THR A 95 -0.92 -4.77 1.58
CA THR A 95 0.26 -4.13 2.16
C THR A 95 -0.08 -3.29 3.39
N LYS A 96 0.77 -3.41 4.42
CA LYS A 96 0.68 -2.60 5.63
C LYS A 96 2.06 -2.11 6.06
N ARG A 97 2.17 -0.80 6.27
CA ARG A 97 3.31 -0.18 6.94
C ARG A 97 2.97 0.13 8.39
N ILE A 98 3.89 -0.18 9.29
CA ILE A 98 3.87 0.29 10.67
C ILE A 98 5.17 1.01 11.00
N SER A 99 5.09 1.90 11.98
CA SER A 99 6.22 2.52 12.65
C SER A 99 6.22 2.01 14.07
N VAL A 100 7.36 1.49 14.54
CA VAL A 100 7.58 1.08 15.93
C VAL A 100 8.72 1.92 16.51
N ASP A 101 8.67 2.18 17.81
CA ASP A 101 9.79 2.82 18.50
C ASP A 101 11.01 1.90 18.54
N LYS A 102 12.22 2.47 18.53
CA LYS A 102 13.47 1.69 18.51
C LYS A 102 13.69 0.89 19.80
N ASP A 103 13.22 1.42 20.92
CA ASP A 103 13.28 0.77 22.24
C ASP A 103 12.31 -0.43 22.38
N GLN A 104 11.25 -0.46 21.57
CA GLN A 104 10.25 -1.53 21.54
C GLN A 104 10.50 -2.57 20.44
N PHE A 105 11.59 -2.43 19.67
CA PHE A 105 11.90 -3.29 18.55
C PHE A 105 13.17 -4.10 18.81
N SER A 106 13.11 -5.40 18.52
CA SER A 106 14.27 -6.27 18.45
C SER A 106 14.22 -7.15 17.20
N ASP A 107 15.38 -7.50 16.66
CA ASP A 107 15.48 -8.41 15.52
C ASP A 107 14.98 -9.82 15.87
N GLU A 108 15.07 -10.22 17.14
CA GLU A 108 14.50 -11.44 17.67
C GLU A 108 12.97 -11.44 17.58
N LEU A 109 12.31 -10.36 18.02
CA LEU A 109 10.86 -10.21 17.90
C LEU A 109 10.43 -10.26 16.42
N LEU A 110 11.15 -9.58 15.53
CA LEU A 110 10.87 -9.63 14.10
C LEU A 110 11.00 -11.06 13.55
N SER A 111 12.00 -11.81 13.99
CA SER A 111 12.22 -13.21 13.58
C SER A 111 11.11 -14.13 14.08
N LEU A 112 10.66 -13.96 15.32
CA LEU A 112 9.52 -14.70 15.89
C LEU A 112 8.21 -14.39 15.15
N VAL A 113 7.97 -13.12 14.82
CA VAL A 113 6.80 -12.72 14.01
C VAL A 113 6.87 -13.32 12.61
N LYS A 114 8.04 -13.30 11.95
CA LYS A 114 8.24 -13.92 10.63
C LYS A 114 7.93 -15.42 10.66
N ALA A 115 8.41 -16.14 11.69
CA ALA A 115 8.14 -17.57 11.87
C ALA A 115 6.64 -17.86 12.08
N LYS A 116 5.94 -16.99 12.83
CA LYS A 116 4.50 -17.13 13.08
C LYS A 116 3.63 -16.81 11.86
N PHE A 117 4.08 -15.90 10.99
CA PHE A 117 3.34 -15.44 9.82
C PHE A 117 4.16 -15.66 8.52
N PRO A 118 4.42 -16.92 8.13
CA PRO A 118 5.28 -17.22 6.99
C PRO A 118 4.72 -16.75 5.64
N GLN A 119 3.41 -16.46 5.57
CA GLN A 119 2.76 -15.94 4.36
C GLN A 119 2.98 -14.43 4.15
N ILE A 120 3.60 -13.74 5.12
CA ILE A 120 3.85 -12.30 5.07
C ILE A 120 5.32 -12.06 4.72
N GLY A 121 5.57 -11.29 3.67
CA GLY A 121 6.88 -10.71 3.40
C GLY A 121 7.14 -9.50 4.29
N PHE A 122 8.31 -9.40 4.91
CA PHE A 122 8.68 -8.29 5.79
C PHE A 122 9.91 -7.54 5.26
N LYS A 123 9.82 -6.22 5.20
CA LYS A 123 10.94 -5.32 4.89
C LYS A 123 11.03 -4.26 5.99
N SER A 124 12.12 -4.25 6.75
CA SER A 124 12.40 -3.21 7.75
C SER A 124 13.34 -2.16 7.19
N GLY A 125 13.23 -0.93 7.70
CA GLY A 125 14.15 0.15 7.43
C GLY A 125 14.18 1.11 8.60
N GLU A 126 15.35 1.63 8.91
CA GLU A 126 15.51 2.55 10.02
C GLU A 126 15.24 4.00 9.63
N SER A 127 14.73 4.76 10.60
CA SER A 127 14.75 6.21 10.59
C SER A 127 15.43 6.71 11.87
N LYS A 128 15.64 8.03 12.01
CA LYS A 128 16.31 8.61 13.20
C LYS A 128 15.70 8.16 14.54
N LYS A 129 14.37 7.96 14.61
CA LYS A 129 13.67 7.65 15.88
C LYS A 129 12.85 6.36 15.87
N ARG A 130 12.59 5.77 14.71
CA ARG A 130 11.62 4.69 14.54
C ARG A 130 12.13 3.63 13.58
N ILE A 131 11.69 2.39 13.77
CA ILE A 131 11.82 1.33 12.77
C ILE A 131 10.53 1.31 11.93
N GLN A 132 10.69 1.42 10.62
CA GLN A 132 9.60 1.29 9.66
C GLN A 132 9.55 -0.14 9.17
N ILE A 133 8.42 -0.81 9.33
CA ILE A 133 8.24 -2.18 8.87
C ILE A 133 7.12 -2.19 7.84
N ILE A 134 7.43 -2.68 6.64
CA ILE A 134 6.48 -2.93 5.55
C ILE A 134 6.21 -4.43 5.53
N MET A 135 4.93 -4.78 5.57
CA MET A 135 4.40 -6.14 5.51
C MET A 135 3.59 -6.30 4.23
N GLU A 136 3.87 -7.34 3.46
CA GLU A 136 3.26 -7.58 2.14
C GLU A 136 2.72 -9.02 2.07
N THR A 137 1.53 -9.20 1.51
CA THR A 137 0.90 -10.51 1.25
C THR A 137 0.50 -10.61 -0.24
N PRO A 138 1.46 -10.48 -1.17
CA PRO A 138 1.15 -10.27 -2.59
C PRO A 138 0.39 -11.44 -3.23
N GLU A 139 0.61 -12.66 -2.73
CA GLU A 139 0.02 -13.90 -3.23
C GLU A 139 -1.41 -14.15 -2.73
N LEU A 140 -1.89 -13.42 -1.71
CA LEU A 140 -3.26 -13.58 -1.20
C LEU A 140 -4.26 -12.81 -2.06
N THR A 141 -5.21 -13.54 -2.63
CA THR A 141 -6.35 -12.98 -3.39
C THR A 141 -7.57 -12.73 -2.49
N ASP A 142 -7.67 -13.42 -1.36
CA ASP A 142 -8.61 -13.10 -0.29
C ASP A 142 -8.09 -11.88 0.48
N PHE A 143 -8.61 -10.71 0.11
CA PHE A 143 -8.18 -9.44 0.67
C PHE A 143 -8.62 -9.21 2.12
N ASP A 144 -9.67 -9.89 2.60
CA ASP A 144 -10.11 -9.76 3.99
C ASP A 144 -9.19 -10.60 4.88
N ARG A 145 -8.85 -11.81 4.45
CA ARG A 145 -7.84 -12.64 5.12
C ARG A 145 -6.46 -11.98 5.12
N ALA A 146 -6.02 -11.40 3.99
CA ALA A 146 -4.77 -10.64 3.92
C ALA A 146 -4.74 -9.52 4.97
N GLU A 147 -5.82 -8.77 5.07
CA GLU A 147 -5.94 -7.69 6.04
C GLU A 147 -5.90 -8.18 7.50
N VAL A 148 -6.59 -9.28 7.82
CA VAL A 148 -6.56 -9.89 9.16
C VAL A 148 -5.12 -10.27 9.54
N LEU A 149 -4.41 -10.97 8.66
CA LEU A 149 -3.02 -11.39 8.90
C LEU A 149 -2.09 -10.19 9.12
N LEU A 150 -2.15 -9.19 8.25
CA LEU A 150 -1.37 -7.96 8.38
C LEU A 150 -1.67 -7.21 9.68
N ASN A 151 -2.94 -7.20 10.12
CA ASN A 151 -3.34 -6.58 11.39
C ASN A 151 -2.83 -7.36 12.60
N GLN A 152 -2.84 -8.69 12.57
CA GLN A 152 -2.32 -9.53 13.64
C GLN A 152 -0.80 -9.39 13.77
N ALA A 153 -0.06 -9.47 12.67
CA ALA A 153 1.39 -9.25 12.66
C ALA A 153 1.76 -7.84 13.14
N ALA A 154 1.02 -6.81 12.68
CA ALA A 154 1.22 -5.44 13.14
C ALA A 154 1.01 -5.27 14.65
N ARG A 155 0.02 -5.95 15.23
CA ARG A 155 -0.24 -5.91 16.68
C ARG A 155 0.87 -6.60 17.47
N ALA A 156 1.36 -7.75 16.98
CA ALA A 156 2.47 -8.47 17.60
C ALA A 156 3.74 -7.60 17.67
N LEU A 157 4.09 -6.95 16.55
CA LEU A 157 5.26 -6.06 16.47
C LEU A 157 5.13 -4.81 17.34
N ARG A 158 3.93 -4.25 17.51
CA ARG A 158 3.72 -3.03 18.32
C ARG A 158 3.66 -3.27 19.82
N LYS A 159 3.20 -4.45 20.25
CA LYS A 159 3.03 -4.75 21.67
C LYS A 159 4.29 -5.34 22.31
N GLY A 160 5.32 -5.66 21.51
CA GLY A 160 6.49 -6.40 21.98
C GLY A 160 6.12 -7.76 22.56
N LYS A 161 4.99 -8.35 22.15
CA LYS A 161 4.43 -9.56 22.76
C LYS A 161 3.94 -10.50 21.67
N LEU A 162 4.58 -11.66 21.58
CA LEU A 162 4.05 -12.79 20.81
C LEU A 162 3.37 -13.77 21.77
N MET A 163 2.09 -14.04 21.54
CA MET A 163 1.43 -15.19 22.17
C MET A 163 1.70 -16.42 21.30
N ILE A 164 2.38 -17.43 21.84
CA ILE A 164 2.53 -18.76 21.25
C ILE A 164 1.76 -19.72 22.16
N GLY A 165 0.59 -20.18 21.72
CA GLY A 165 -0.36 -20.87 22.61
C GLY A 165 -0.83 -19.96 23.75
N SER A 166 -0.80 -20.45 24.99
CA SER A 166 -1.13 -19.71 26.22
C SER A 166 0.08 -19.00 26.87
N ARG A 167 1.28 -19.08 26.28
CA ARG A 167 2.49 -18.43 26.81
C ARG A 167 2.80 -17.11 26.10
N MET A 168 3.12 -16.10 26.90
CA MET A 168 3.63 -14.81 26.45
C MET A 168 5.16 -14.92 26.34
N VAL A 169 5.69 -14.65 25.16
CA VAL A 169 7.14 -14.54 24.93
C VAL A 169 7.47 -13.05 24.87
N SER A 170 8.25 -12.59 25.84
CA SER A 170 8.80 -11.22 25.94
C SER A 170 10.19 -11.17 25.36
#